data_AF-A0A5S9M113-F1
#
_entry.id   AF-A0A5S9M113-F1
#
_cell.length_a   1.000
_cell.length_b   1.000
_cell.length_c   1.000
_cell.angle_alpha   90.00
_cell.angle_beta   90.00
_cell.angle_gamma   90.00
#
_symmetry.space_group_name_H-M   'P 1'
#
loop_
_entity.id
_entity.type
_entity.pdbx_description
1 polymer ?
#
loop_
_entity_poly.entity_id
_entity_poly.type
_entity_poly.pdbx_seq_one_letter_code
_entity_poly.pdbx_strand_id
1 'polypeptide(L)'
;MPAPIKRIAERFMTNPEHVKVKAKEMTVSNIQQFYLDIHERKKFDTLTRLLDIQSPELSIVFGRTKRRVDELTEALNLRGYTAEGIHGDLTQAKRMVALRKFKEGSIDVLVATDVAARGLDISGVTHVYNFDVPQDPESYVHRIGRTGTCWTYRYGICDDIHHTT
;
A
#
# COMPACT_ATOMS: atom_id res chain seq x y z
N MET A 1 -14.81 24.98 1.22
CA MET A 1 -15.98 24.38 1.91
C MET A 1 -17.13 24.39 0.94
N PRO A 2 -17.75 23.23 0.63
CA PRO A 2 -18.89 23.16 -0.28
C PRO A 2 -20.07 24.04 0.17
N ALA A 3 -20.78 24.65 -0.78
CA ALA A 3 -21.91 25.57 -0.51
C ALA A 3 -23.06 24.98 0.35
N PRO A 4 -23.39 23.66 0.28
CA PRO A 4 -24.39 23.07 1.17
C PRO A 4 -23.97 23.10 2.65
N ILE A 5 -22.71 22.81 2.94
CA ILE A 5 -22.17 22.77 4.31
C ILE A 5 -22.07 24.18 4.90
N LYS A 6 -21.68 25.15 4.05
CA LYS A 6 -21.60 26.57 4.45
C LYS A 6 -22.96 27.11 4.91
N ARG A 7 -24.03 26.80 4.18
CA ARG A 7 -25.40 27.23 4.53
C ARG A 7 -25.89 26.67 5.87
N ILE A 8 -25.48 25.45 6.22
CA ILE A 8 -25.79 24.86 7.53
C ILE A 8 -25.04 25.60 8.63
N ALA A 9 -23.73 25.84 8.44
CA ALA A 9 -22.93 26.59 9.41
C ALA A 9 -23.48 28.01 9.65
N GLU A 10 -23.86 28.73 8.60
CA GLU A 10 -24.46 30.07 8.69
C GLU A 10 -25.82 30.08 9.40
N ARG A 11 -26.58 28.97 9.32
CA ARG A 11 -27.91 28.85 9.96
C ARG A 11 -27.83 28.53 11.45
N PHE A 12 -26.82 27.78 11.88
CA PHE A 12 -26.77 27.22 13.24
C PHE A 12 -25.64 27.79 14.11
N MET A 13 -24.72 28.59 13.55
CA MET A 13 -23.60 29.18 14.30
C MET A 13 -23.74 30.71 14.38
N THR A 14 -23.53 31.26 15.58
CA THR A 14 -23.45 32.71 15.80
C THR A 14 -21.98 33.13 15.83
N ASN A 15 -21.56 33.97 14.89
CA ASN A 15 -20.19 34.47 14.74
C ASN A 15 -19.09 33.36 14.70
N PRO A 16 -19.14 32.42 13.73
CA PRO A 16 -18.17 31.33 13.67
C PRO A 16 -16.78 31.81 13.24
N GLU A 17 -15.74 31.33 13.92
CA GLU A 17 -14.36 31.49 13.45
C GLU A 17 -13.99 30.44 12.41
N HIS A 18 -13.35 30.89 11.32
CA HIS A 18 -12.93 30.00 10.23
C HIS A 18 -11.47 29.57 10.42
N VAL A 19 -11.26 28.42 11.05
CA VAL A 19 -9.93 27.81 11.16
C VAL A 19 -9.69 26.91 9.95
N LYS A 20 -8.85 27.35 9.01
CA LYS A 20 -8.42 26.56 7.85
C LYS A 20 -6.98 26.08 8.08
N VAL A 21 -6.81 24.82 8.39
CA VAL A 21 -5.50 24.17 8.33
C VAL A 21 -5.17 23.98 6.84
N LYS A 22 -4.02 24.49 6.37
CA LYS A 22 -3.52 24.08 5.05
C LYS A 22 -3.46 22.56 5.06
N ALA A 23 -4.07 21.91 4.07
CA ALA A 23 -3.80 20.49 3.85
C ALA A 23 -2.29 20.35 3.84
N LYS A 24 -1.75 19.54 4.75
CA LYS A 24 -0.33 19.19 4.73
C LYS A 24 -0.16 18.56 3.36
N GLU A 25 0.46 19.29 2.42
CA GLU A 25 0.99 18.63 1.24
C GLU A 25 1.91 17.57 1.82
N MET A 26 1.48 16.31 1.75
CA MET A 26 2.37 15.21 2.07
C MET A 26 3.45 15.33 1.01
N THR A 27 4.57 15.94 1.38
CA THR A 27 5.72 16.11 0.53
C THR A 27 6.31 14.72 0.31
N VAL A 28 5.81 14.05 -0.72
CA VAL A 28 6.38 12.83 -1.33
C VAL A 28 7.68 13.18 -2.09
N SER A 29 8.32 14.32 -1.79
CA SER A 29 9.41 14.88 -2.58
C SER A 29 10.68 14.02 -2.58
N ASN A 30 10.83 13.13 -1.60
CA ASN A 30 12.00 12.28 -1.46
C ASN A 30 11.76 10.83 -1.88
N ILE A 31 10.58 10.49 -2.43
CA ILE A 31 10.25 9.12 -2.80
C ILE A 31 10.37 8.97 -4.32
N GLN A 32 11.36 8.20 -4.76
CA GLN A 32 11.40 7.72 -6.14
C GLN A 32 10.20 6.81 -6.38
N GLN A 33 9.60 6.90 -7.57
CA GLN A 33 8.41 6.15 -7.95
C GLN A 33 8.57 5.70 -9.39
N PHE A 34 8.31 4.42 -9.62
CA PHE A 34 8.42 3.77 -10.92
C PHE A 34 7.16 2.95 -11.17
N TYR A 35 6.91 2.59 -12.43
CA TYR A 35 5.83 1.67 -12.79
C TYR A 35 6.30 0.68 -13.86
N LEU A 36 5.70 -0.51 -13.84
CA LEU A 36 5.87 -1.53 -14.86
C LEU A 36 4.50 -1.99 -15.34
N ASP A 37 4.30 -1.95 -16.66
CA ASP A 37 3.13 -2.55 -17.31
C ASP A 37 3.45 -4.00 -17.66
N ILE A 38 2.71 -4.92 -17.06
CA ILE A 38 2.96 -6.36 -17.09
C ILE A 38 1.60 -7.04 -17.26
N HIS A 39 1.56 -8.31 -17.69
CA HIS A 39 0.34 -9.12 -17.71
C HIS A 39 0.18 -9.92 -16.40
N GLU A 40 -1.04 -10.11 -15.88
CA GLU A 40 -1.30 -10.52 -14.47
C GLU A 40 -0.51 -11.78 -14.07
N ARG A 41 -0.49 -12.75 -14.99
CA ARG A 41 0.23 -14.03 -14.86
C ARG A 41 1.74 -13.88 -14.62
N LYS A 42 2.35 -12.77 -15.05
CA LYS A 42 3.78 -12.47 -14.89
C LYS A 42 4.10 -11.57 -13.69
N LYS A 43 3.09 -11.06 -12.97
CA LYS A 43 3.31 -10.18 -11.79
C LYS A 43 4.21 -10.85 -10.77
N PHE A 44 3.90 -12.08 -10.40
CA PHE A 44 4.57 -12.77 -9.30
C PHE A 44 6.04 -13.00 -9.63
N ASP A 45 6.35 -13.55 -10.81
CA ASP A 45 7.74 -13.74 -11.23
C ASP A 45 8.51 -12.42 -11.36
N THR A 46 7.83 -11.34 -11.73
CA THR A 46 8.48 -10.02 -11.80
C THR A 46 8.73 -9.44 -10.39
N LEU A 47 7.80 -9.64 -9.45
CA LEU A 47 7.98 -9.24 -8.05
C LEU A 47 9.21 -9.95 -7.46
N THR A 48 9.28 -11.28 -7.57
CA THR A 48 10.40 -12.05 -7.02
C THR A 48 11.72 -11.61 -7.63
N ARG A 49 11.75 -11.37 -8.95
CA ARG A 49 12.95 -10.87 -9.63
C ARG A 49 13.39 -9.47 -9.15
N LEU A 50 12.44 -8.59 -8.81
CA LEU A 50 12.80 -7.30 -8.20
C LEU A 50 13.32 -7.47 -6.78
N LEU A 51 12.72 -8.35 -5.98
CA LEU A 51 13.20 -8.67 -4.64
C LEU A 51 14.66 -9.18 -4.68
N ASP A 52 14.99 -10.04 -5.65
CA ASP A 52 16.35 -10.56 -5.80
C ASP A 52 17.35 -9.48 -6.21
N ILE A 53 17.03 -8.71 -7.26
CA ILE A 53 17.95 -7.71 -7.82
C ILE A 53 18.18 -6.55 -6.85
N GLN A 54 17.12 -6.09 -6.17
CA GLN A 54 17.19 -4.95 -5.27
C GLN A 54 17.64 -5.36 -3.86
N SER A 55 17.42 -6.62 -3.46
CA SER A 55 17.76 -7.16 -2.13
C SER A 55 17.33 -6.22 -0.98
N PRO A 56 16.03 -5.91 -0.86
CA PRO A 56 15.56 -4.95 0.12
C PRO A 56 15.72 -5.46 1.55
N GLU A 57 16.22 -4.63 2.47
CA GLU A 57 16.31 -4.98 3.90
C GLU A 57 14.93 -5.25 4.52
N LEU A 58 13.95 -4.38 4.25
CA LEU A 58 12.57 -4.53 4.70
C LEU A 58 11.63 -4.05 3.61
N SER A 59 10.70 -4.91 3.20
CA SER A 59 9.76 -4.61 2.14
C SER A 59 8.31 -4.86 2.52
N ILE A 60 7.40 -4.03 1.99
CA ILE A 60 5.96 -4.25 2.10
C ILE A 60 5.37 -4.49 0.72
N VAL A 61 4.59 -5.56 0.57
CA VAL A 61 3.85 -5.89 -0.64
C VAL A 61 2.35 -5.71 -0.39
N PHE A 62 1.72 -4.80 -1.12
CA PHE A 62 0.29 -4.54 -0.98
C PHE A 62 -0.56 -5.35 -1.97
N GLY A 63 -1.42 -6.21 -1.41
CA GLY A 63 -2.47 -6.92 -2.14
C GLY A 63 -3.85 -6.31 -1.89
N ARG A 64 -4.77 -6.42 -2.85
CA ARG A 64 -6.12 -5.84 -2.75
C ARG A 64 -7.00 -6.59 -1.74
N THR A 65 -6.94 -7.92 -1.75
CA THR A 65 -7.86 -8.78 -0.97
C THR A 65 -7.10 -9.64 0.01
N LYS A 66 -7.79 -10.09 1.08
CA LYS A 66 -7.22 -11.04 2.06
C LYS A 66 -6.69 -12.32 1.39
N ARG A 67 -7.48 -12.88 0.48
CA ARG A 67 -7.10 -14.07 -0.29
C ARG A 67 -5.83 -13.82 -1.10
N ARG A 68 -5.69 -12.65 -1.71
CA ARG A 68 -4.48 -12.29 -2.47
C ARG A 68 -3.26 -12.17 -1.56
N VAL A 69 -3.44 -11.62 -0.35
CA VAL A 69 -2.38 -11.56 0.66
C VAL A 69 -1.93 -12.96 1.06
N ASP A 70 -2.88 -13.88 1.32
CA ASP A 70 -2.56 -15.26 1.66
C ASP A 70 -1.83 -15.99 0.53
N GLU A 71 -2.36 -15.92 -0.71
CA GLU A 71 -1.75 -16.51 -1.90
C GLU A 71 -0.33 -16.01 -2.15
N LEU A 72 -0.10 -14.69 -2.02
CA LEU A 72 1.22 -14.10 -2.20
C LEU A 72 2.19 -14.51 -1.10
N THR A 73 1.72 -14.53 0.15
CA THR A 73 2.54 -14.95 1.30
C THR A 73 3.00 -16.39 1.15
N GLU A 74 2.09 -17.30 0.80
CA GLU A 74 2.41 -18.71 0.57
C GLU A 74 3.37 -18.87 -0.61
N ALA A 75 3.10 -18.20 -1.74
CA ALA A 75 3.96 -18.29 -2.92
C ALA A 75 5.37 -17.74 -2.68
N LEU A 76 5.51 -16.63 -1.92
CA LEU A 76 6.81 -16.07 -1.53
C LEU A 76 7.60 -17.05 -0.64
N ASN A 77 6.94 -17.64 0.37
CA ASN A 77 7.57 -18.64 1.21
C ASN A 77 8.00 -19.89 0.42
N LEU A 78 7.19 -20.35 -0.54
CA LEU A 78 7.55 -21.44 -1.44
C LEU A 78 8.74 -21.11 -2.36
N ARG A 79 8.94 -19.84 -2.70
CA ARG A 79 10.12 -19.35 -3.44
C ARG A 79 11.35 -19.12 -2.55
N GLY A 80 11.22 -19.30 -1.24
CA GLY A 80 12.32 -19.19 -0.28
C GLY A 80 12.49 -17.81 0.37
N TYR A 81 11.57 -16.88 0.15
CA TYR A 81 11.56 -15.59 0.87
C TYR A 81 10.92 -15.77 2.25
N THR A 82 11.36 -14.97 3.22
CA THR A 82 10.72 -14.93 4.55
C THR A 82 9.56 -13.93 4.51
N ALA A 83 8.32 -14.44 4.38
CA ALA A 83 7.14 -13.60 4.22
C ALA A 83 6.04 -13.91 5.23
N GLU A 84 5.39 -12.87 5.78
CA GLU A 84 4.18 -12.99 6.59
C GLU A 84 3.09 -12.05 6.08
N GLY A 85 1.84 -12.54 6.12
CA GLY A 85 0.66 -11.82 5.65
C GLY A 85 -0.06 -11.09 6.79
N ILE A 86 -0.58 -9.88 6.53
CA ILE A 86 -1.45 -9.12 7.42
C ILE A 86 -2.71 -8.65 6.69
N HIS A 87 -3.86 -9.21 7.06
CA HIS A 87 -5.18 -8.82 6.58
C HIS A 87 -6.23 -8.86 7.71
N GLY A 88 -7.46 -8.42 7.43
CA GLY A 88 -8.50 -8.17 8.45
C GLY A 88 -9.07 -9.41 9.16
N ASP A 89 -8.78 -10.62 8.69
CA ASP A 89 -9.26 -11.87 9.35
C ASP A 89 -8.26 -12.37 10.40
N LEU A 90 -7.05 -11.81 10.45
CA LEU A 90 -6.08 -12.18 11.48
C LEU A 90 -6.49 -11.62 12.83
N THR A 91 -6.33 -12.45 13.86
CA THR A 91 -6.47 -11.99 15.23
C THR A 91 -5.41 -10.93 15.54
N GLN A 92 -5.74 -10.01 16.44
CA GLN A 92 -4.81 -8.96 16.84
C GLN A 92 -3.50 -9.53 17.38
N ALA A 93 -3.54 -10.67 18.08
CA ALA A 93 -2.35 -11.39 18.54
C ALA A 93 -1.44 -11.83 17.39
N LYS A 94 -1.99 -12.46 16.34
CA LYS A 94 -1.22 -12.86 15.15
C LYS A 94 -0.65 -11.65 14.43
N ARG A 95 -1.43 -10.59 14.29
CA ARG A 95 -0.98 -9.32 13.68
C ARG A 95 0.20 -8.71 14.42
N MET A 96 0.17 -8.68 15.75
CA MET A 96 1.29 -8.18 16.56
C MET A 96 2.54 -9.05 16.43
N VAL A 97 2.40 -10.38 16.36
CA VAL A 97 3.53 -11.30 16.15
C VAL A 97 4.19 -11.05 14.78
N ALA A 98 3.41 -10.98 13.71
CA ALA A 98 3.93 -10.71 12.37
C ALA A 98 4.67 -9.36 12.31
N LEU A 99 4.10 -8.31 12.92
CA LEU A 99 4.75 -7.00 12.98
C LEU A 99 6.02 -7.00 13.81
N ARG A 100 6.04 -7.74 14.92
CA ARG A 100 7.24 -7.86 15.74
C ARG A 100 8.36 -8.51 14.94
N LYS A 101 8.09 -9.66 14.29
CA LYS A 101 9.05 -10.34 13.41
C LYS A 101 9.57 -9.41 12.31
N PHE A 102 8.68 -8.61 11.70
CA PHE A 102 9.06 -7.65 10.67
C PHE A 102 10.00 -6.56 11.21
N LYS A 103 9.67 -5.97 12.36
CA LYS A 103 10.50 -4.94 13.00
C LYS A 103 11.85 -5.48 13.48
N GLU A 104 11.89 -6.75 13.88
CA GLU A 104 13.11 -7.44 14.32
C GLU A 104 13.96 -7.94 13.14
N GLY A 105 13.51 -7.78 11.88
CA GLY A 105 14.21 -8.30 10.70
C GLY A 105 14.23 -9.83 10.61
N SER A 106 13.32 -10.51 11.31
CA SER A 106 13.16 -11.97 11.20
C SER A 106 12.38 -12.38 9.95
N ILE A 107 11.69 -11.44 9.32
CA ILE A 107 11.05 -11.58 8.01
C ILE A 107 11.37 -10.35 7.17
N ASP A 108 11.62 -10.55 5.88
CA ASP A 108 12.08 -9.50 4.97
C ASP A 108 10.90 -8.90 4.18
N VAL A 109 9.80 -9.64 4.08
CA VAL A 109 8.62 -9.25 3.29
C VAL A 109 7.35 -9.29 4.14
N LEU A 110 6.69 -8.14 4.27
CA LEU A 110 5.35 -8.06 4.85
C LEU A 110 4.31 -7.91 3.75
N VAL A 111 3.39 -8.85 3.62
CA VAL A 111 2.30 -8.77 2.63
C VAL A 111 1.04 -8.25 3.32
N ALA A 112 0.40 -7.19 2.82
CA ALA A 112 -0.72 -6.57 3.54
C ALA A 112 -1.84 -6.03 2.65
N THR A 113 -3.04 -5.90 3.24
CA THR A 113 -4.13 -5.07 2.68
C THR A 113 -4.07 -3.65 3.25
N ASP A 114 -4.67 -2.68 2.55
CA ASP A 114 -4.74 -1.28 3.01
C ASP A 114 -5.34 -1.16 4.42
N VAL A 115 -6.47 -1.83 4.65
CA VAL A 115 -7.18 -1.78 5.93
C VAL A 115 -6.29 -2.29 7.06
N ALA A 116 -5.57 -3.38 6.82
CA ALA A 116 -4.76 -4.02 7.85
C ALA A 116 -3.42 -3.30 8.06
N ALA A 117 -2.95 -2.51 7.09
CA ALA A 117 -1.77 -1.65 7.22
C ALA A 117 -2.05 -0.28 7.88
N ARG A 118 -3.30 0.19 7.84
CA ARG A 118 -3.68 1.47 8.47
C ARG A 118 -3.45 1.44 9.98
N GLY A 119 -2.90 2.55 10.49
CA GLY A 119 -2.60 2.73 11.91
C GLY A 119 -1.41 1.91 12.42
N LEU A 120 -0.71 1.17 11.56
CA LEU A 120 0.53 0.51 11.94
C LEU A 120 1.70 1.48 11.81
N ASP A 121 2.48 1.57 12.89
CA ASP A 121 3.80 2.19 12.86
C ASP A 121 4.79 1.19 12.24
N ILE A 122 4.86 1.21 10.91
CA ILE A 122 5.82 0.46 10.11
C ILE A 122 6.76 1.49 9.48
N SER A 123 7.76 1.89 10.26
CA SER A 123 8.85 2.77 9.85
C SER A 123 10.07 1.94 9.45
N GLY A 124 11.01 2.54 8.70
CA GLY A 124 12.24 1.86 8.27
C GLY A 124 12.09 0.92 7.08
N VAL A 125 10.96 0.95 6.39
CA VAL A 125 10.76 0.19 5.15
C VAL A 125 11.62 0.81 4.06
N THR A 126 12.42 -0.02 3.37
CA THR A 126 13.26 0.45 2.26
C THR A 126 12.51 0.39 0.94
N HIS A 127 11.56 -0.54 0.80
CA HIS A 127 10.81 -0.76 -0.43
C HIS A 127 9.33 -1.03 -0.18
N VAL A 128 8.46 -0.32 -0.90
CA VAL A 128 7.03 -0.63 -0.98
C VAL A 128 6.72 -1.08 -2.39
N TYR A 129 6.06 -2.24 -2.51
CA TYR A 129 5.60 -2.84 -3.75
C TYR A 129 4.07 -2.85 -3.78
N ASN A 130 3.50 -2.13 -4.73
CA ASN A 130 2.05 -2.15 -4.97
C ASN A 130 1.67 -3.30 -5.90
N PHE A 131 1.61 -4.54 -5.42
CA PHE A 131 1.28 -5.70 -6.27
C PHE A 131 -0.09 -5.55 -6.96
N ASP A 132 -1.06 -5.06 -6.18
CA ASP A 132 -2.32 -4.56 -6.71
C ASP A 132 -2.44 -3.05 -6.52
N VAL A 133 -2.92 -2.38 -7.56
CA VAL A 133 -3.11 -0.93 -7.55
C VAL A 133 -4.16 -0.54 -6.51
N PRO A 134 -3.90 0.49 -5.70
CA PRO A 134 -4.93 1.04 -4.82
C PRO A 134 -6.11 1.56 -5.64
N GLN A 135 -7.30 1.54 -5.03
CA GLN A 135 -8.53 2.00 -5.68
C GLN A 135 -8.60 3.52 -5.77
N ASP A 136 -7.87 4.23 -4.90
CA ASP A 136 -7.92 5.68 -4.77
C ASP A 136 -6.54 6.29 -4.49
N PRO A 137 -6.31 7.56 -4.85
CA PRO A 137 -5.03 8.23 -4.63
C PRO A 137 -4.64 8.39 -3.15
N GLU A 138 -5.60 8.49 -2.24
CA GLU A 138 -5.32 8.66 -0.81
C GLU A 138 -4.71 7.37 -0.22
N SER A 139 -5.24 6.21 -0.59
CA SER A 139 -4.66 4.91 -0.26
C SER A 139 -3.26 4.76 -0.85
N TYR A 140 -3.01 5.21 -2.08
CA TYR A 140 -1.67 5.23 -2.65
C TYR A 140 -0.68 6.02 -1.79
N VAL A 141 -1.05 7.25 -1.45
CA VAL A 141 -0.25 8.16 -0.62
C VAL A 141 0.01 7.57 0.77
N HIS A 142 -0.98 6.89 1.37
CA HIS A 142 -0.82 6.19 2.65
C HIS A 142 0.12 4.99 2.61
N ARG A 143 0.16 4.26 1.48
CA ARG A 143 1.08 3.12 1.29
C ARG A 143 2.53 3.59 1.19
N ILE A 144 2.79 4.61 0.36
CA ILE A 144 4.16 5.10 0.10
C ILE A 144 4.69 6.00 1.22
N GLY A 145 3.82 6.57 2.06
CA GLY A 145 4.20 7.35 3.23
C GLY A 145 4.90 6.55 4.34
N ARG A 146 5.22 5.27 4.09
CA ARG A 146 5.90 4.34 5.00
C ARG A 146 7.37 4.11 4.65
N THR A 147 7.89 4.73 3.58
CA THR A 147 9.23 4.49 3.01
C THR A 147 10.04 5.76 2.76
N GLY A 148 11.37 5.60 2.70
CA GLY A 148 12.29 6.59 2.13
C GLY A 148 12.45 6.53 0.59
N THR A 149 12.16 5.36 -0.05
CA THR A 149 12.30 5.11 -1.51
C THR A 149 11.25 4.05 -1.95
N CYS A 150 10.63 4.12 -3.16
CA CYS A 150 9.50 3.23 -3.55
C CYS A 150 9.51 2.77 -5.03
N TRP A 151 8.97 1.57 -5.32
CA TRP A 151 8.67 1.10 -6.69
C TRP A 151 7.19 0.68 -6.78
N THR A 152 6.40 1.32 -7.64
CA THR A 152 4.96 1.03 -7.76
C THR A 152 4.72 0.03 -8.91
N TYR A 153 3.75 -0.88 -8.79
CA TYR A 153 3.21 -1.57 -9.97
C TYR A 153 1.78 -1.06 -10.20
N ARG A 154 1.45 -0.74 -11.46
CA ARG A 154 0.09 -0.40 -11.86
C ARG A 154 -0.41 -1.45 -12.84
N TYR A 155 -1.42 -2.21 -12.45
CA TYR A 155 -2.29 -2.92 -13.37
C TYR A 155 -3.58 -2.13 -13.55
N GLY A 156 -3.69 -1.48 -14.70
CA GLY A 156 -4.99 -1.19 -15.29
C GLY A 156 -5.26 -2.29 -16.32
N ILE A 157 -6.24 -3.14 -16.06
CA ILE A 157 -6.94 -3.83 -17.15
C ILE A 157 -7.74 -2.72 -17.84
N CYS A 158 -7.29 -2.26 -19.00
CA CYS A 158 -8.22 -1.89 -20.05
C CYS A 158 -8.19 -3.08 -21.00
N ASP A 159 -9.26 -3.87 -20.99
CA ASP A 159 -9.60 -4.66 -22.17
C ASP A 159 -9.69 -3.66 -23.32
N ASP A 160 -8.75 -3.77 -24.26
CA ASP A 160 -8.75 -3.04 -25.51
C ASP A 160 -9.81 -3.69 -26.42
N ILE A 161 -11.08 -3.57 -26.03
CA ILE A 161 -12.21 -3.84 -26.92
C ILE A 161 -12.63 -2.48 -27.46
N HIS A 162 -11.87 -1.95 -28.42
CA HIS A 162 -12.38 -1.17 -29.55
C HIS A 162 -11.28 -0.93 -30.59
N HIS A 163 -10.78 -2.01 -31.17
CA HIS A 163 -10.24 -1.97 -32.53
C HIS A 163 -10.76 -3.16 -33.35
N THR A 164 -11.96 -2.97 -33.90
CA THR A 164 -12.33 -3.53 -35.21
C THR A 164 -13.47 -2.71 -35.80
N THR A 165 -13.18 -2.12 -36.97
CA THR A 165 -14.03 -1.39 -37.94
C THR A 165 -14.61 -0.04 -37.55
#